data_AF-A0A524D805-F1
#
_entry.id   AF-A0A524D805-F1
#
_cell.length_a   1.000
_cell.length_b   1.000
_cell.length_c   1.000
_cell.angle_alpha   90.00
_cell.angle_beta   90.00
_cell.angle_gamma   90.00
#
_symmetry.space_group_name_H-M   'P 1'
#
loop_
_entity.id
_entity.type
_entity.pdbx_description
1 polymer ?
#
loop_
_entity_poly.entity_id
_entity_poly.type
_entity_poly.pdbx_seq_one_letter_code
_entity_poly.pdbx_strand_id
1 'polypeptide(L)'
;MLLGSFCILLPLHSDYKILGSYFKKSNTYGFELTDNVFLRLKLNHDKNNFNYLKFKEHEVFSYFHKFSGKKKLKANGFILGLVLKDSEEPEKYSDSLNDAAKSLEELELFKMSEKEFEKELKRIFEKVLEPLSSLSELTNSEILKKKIINRTKDLLSGGTKKRELAQELLERIEDNEHEKISEYSKNGEKALENRDYKKAIKNFEKAIDLSVELIGKNSKIYQELLERVEFAKKVPSLTEERNEIAEDAREALKNEKFHQAYLLYLKASQLSNKLVQFDKEEEYRLKAKALNDFAKIEQKFKEGK
;
A
#
# COMPACT_ATOMS: atom_id res chain seq x y z
N MET A 1 -1.38 -10.23 7.45
CA MET A 1 -0.23 -10.78 6.70
C MET A 1 -0.60 -10.92 5.23
N LEU A 2 0.28 -10.52 4.31
CA LEU A 2 0.10 -10.68 2.87
C LEU A 2 0.24 -12.16 2.45
N LEU A 3 -0.83 -12.74 1.90
CA LEU A 3 -0.93 -14.16 1.55
C LEU A 3 -0.50 -14.44 0.10
N GLY A 4 -0.79 -13.51 -0.81
CA GLY A 4 -0.49 -13.64 -2.22
C GLY A 4 -1.01 -12.48 -3.05
N SER A 5 -0.84 -12.60 -4.37
CA SER A 5 -1.32 -11.64 -5.36
C SER A 5 -1.84 -12.34 -6.60
N PHE A 6 -2.75 -11.69 -7.32
CA PHE A 6 -3.27 -12.16 -8.60
C PHE A 6 -3.39 -11.01 -9.59
N CYS A 7 -3.38 -11.33 -10.89
CA CYS A 7 -3.58 -10.33 -11.94
C CYS A 7 -4.63 -10.79 -12.95
N ILE A 8 -5.60 -9.92 -13.23
CA ILE A 8 -6.71 -10.16 -14.16
C ILE A 8 -6.64 -9.13 -15.27
N LEU A 9 -6.41 -9.57 -16.50
CA LEU A 9 -6.51 -8.73 -17.69
C LEU A 9 -7.98 -8.48 -18.03
N LEU A 10 -8.29 -7.26 -18.49
CA LEU A 10 -9.60 -6.85 -19.00
C LEU A 10 -9.53 -6.55 -20.50
N PRO A 11 -9.72 -7.56 -21.38
CA PRO A 11 -9.71 -7.36 -22.83
C PRO A 11 -10.88 -6.50 -23.31
N LEU A 12 -10.79 -5.99 -24.54
CA LEU A 12 -11.86 -5.15 -25.13
C LEU A 12 -13.11 -5.96 -25.54
N HIS A 13 -12.94 -7.24 -25.87
CA HIS A 13 -13.95 -8.06 -26.54
C HIS A 13 -14.24 -9.39 -25.81
N SER A 14 -13.81 -9.53 -24.55
CA SER A 14 -14.09 -10.70 -23.72
C SER A 14 -14.22 -10.29 -22.26
N ASP A 15 -14.79 -11.17 -21.42
CA ASP A 15 -15.12 -10.82 -20.04
C ASP A 15 -13.89 -10.52 -19.18
N TYR A 16 -12.96 -11.46 -19.08
CA TYR A 16 -11.66 -11.30 -18.42
C TYR A 16 -10.70 -12.42 -18.81
N LYS A 17 -9.43 -12.23 -18.49
CA LYS A 17 -8.42 -13.29 -18.57
C LYS A 17 -7.53 -13.23 -17.34
N ILE A 18 -7.45 -14.32 -16.57
CA ILE A 18 -6.47 -14.44 -15.49
C ILE A 18 -5.08 -14.55 -16.14
N LEU A 19 -4.18 -13.63 -15.78
CA LEU A 19 -2.79 -13.67 -16.26
C LEU A 19 -1.92 -14.60 -15.43
N GLY A 20 -2.23 -14.72 -14.15
CA GLY A 20 -1.57 -15.62 -13.21
C GLY A 20 -1.80 -15.21 -11.76
N SER A 21 -1.35 -16.07 -10.85
CA SER A 21 -1.41 -15.82 -9.42
C SER A 21 -0.16 -16.31 -8.70
N TYR A 22 0.13 -15.72 -7.54
CA TYR A 22 1.25 -16.12 -6.69
C TYR A 22 0.81 -16.12 -5.22
N PHE A 23 1.07 -17.22 -4.52
CA PHE A 23 0.76 -17.37 -3.09
C PHE A 23 1.99 -17.91 -2.35
N LYS A 24 2.29 -17.33 -1.18
CA LYS A 24 3.49 -17.70 -0.38
C LYS A 24 3.51 -19.16 0.07
N LYS A 25 2.33 -19.78 0.22
CA LYS A 25 2.18 -21.21 0.50
C LYS A 25 1.24 -21.83 -0.53
N SER A 26 1.74 -22.78 -1.30
CA SER A 26 0.91 -23.62 -2.15
C SER A 26 -0.09 -24.39 -1.26
N ASN A 27 -1.40 -24.16 -1.46
CA ASN A 27 -2.53 -24.89 -0.86
C ASN A 27 -3.08 -24.53 0.54
N THR A 28 -2.75 -23.41 1.21
CA THR A 28 -3.15 -23.24 2.63
C THR A 28 -4.27 -22.24 2.98
N TYR A 29 -4.84 -21.50 2.02
CA TYR A 29 -5.81 -20.44 2.37
C TYR A 29 -7.14 -20.46 1.60
N GLY A 30 -7.38 -21.46 0.75
CA GLY A 30 -8.69 -21.65 0.10
C GLY A 30 -9.18 -20.50 -0.81
N PHE A 31 -8.33 -19.51 -1.10
CA PHE A 31 -8.69 -18.41 -1.98
C PHE A 31 -8.65 -18.87 -3.44
N GLU A 32 -9.80 -18.85 -4.09
CA GLU A 32 -9.94 -19.13 -5.51
C GLU A 32 -10.56 -17.92 -6.21
N LEU A 33 -9.98 -17.56 -7.36
CA LEU A 33 -10.46 -16.47 -8.16
C LEU A 33 -11.68 -16.93 -8.99
N THR A 34 -12.86 -16.90 -8.37
CA THR A 34 -14.12 -17.30 -9.00
C THR A 34 -14.76 -16.15 -9.79
N ASP A 35 -15.70 -16.47 -10.69
CA ASP A 35 -16.49 -15.48 -11.43
C ASP A 35 -17.21 -14.47 -10.52
N ASN A 36 -17.65 -14.90 -9.33
CA ASN A 36 -18.31 -14.04 -8.37
C ASN A 36 -17.34 -13.01 -7.76
N VAL A 37 -16.11 -13.45 -7.43
CA VAL A 37 -15.05 -12.54 -6.99
C VAL A 37 -14.73 -11.53 -8.09
N PHE A 38 -14.57 -11.99 -9.32
CA PHE A 38 -14.34 -11.11 -10.47
C PHE A 38 -15.46 -10.09 -10.67
N LEU A 39 -16.72 -10.51 -10.66
CA LEU A 39 -17.87 -9.62 -10.86
C LEU A 39 -17.89 -8.50 -9.81
N ARG A 40 -17.66 -8.83 -8.53
CA ARG A 40 -17.57 -7.85 -7.44
C ARG A 40 -16.40 -6.88 -7.64
N LEU A 41 -15.24 -7.40 -8.05
CA LEU A 41 -14.07 -6.58 -8.35
C LEU A 41 -14.37 -5.60 -9.49
N LYS A 42 -14.96 -6.07 -10.58
CA LYS A 42 -15.32 -5.26 -11.76
C LYS A 42 -16.32 -4.16 -11.40
N LEU A 43 -17.42 -4.51 -10.74
CA LEU A 43 -18.46 -3.55 -10.36
C LEU A 43 -17.93 -2.41 -9.48
N ASN A 44 -17.03 -2.72 -8.55
CA ASN A 44 -16.44 -1.70 -7.68
C ASN A 44 -15.37 -0.88 -8.42
N HIS A 45 -14.61 -1.49 -9.32
CA HIS A 45 -13.61 -0.79 -10.12
C HIS A 45 -14.18 0.11 -11.23
N ASP A 46 -15.45 -0.04 -11.58
CA ASP A 46 -16.14 0.92 -12.45
C ASP A 46 -16.21 2.33 -11.82
N LYS A 47 -16.15 2.42 -10.48
CA LYS A 47 -16.22 3.69 -9.74
C LYS A 47 -14.86 4.14 -9.21
N ASN A 48 -14.03 3.20 -8.76
CA ASN A 48 -12.80 3.49 -8.01
C ASN A 48 -11.59 2.73 -8.54
N ASN A 49 -10.42 3.39 -8.58
CA ASN A 49 -9.18 2.73 -8.98
C ASN A 49 -8.72 1.70 -7.94
N PHE A 50 -9.02 1.93 -6.66
CA PHE A 50 -8.79 0.95 -5.60
C PHE A 50 -10.11 0.32 -5.19
N ASN A 51 -10.05 -0.93 -4.73
CA ASN A 51 -11.19 -1.65 -4.21
C ASN A 51 -10.75 -2.54 -3.05
N TYR A 52 -11.63 -2.70 -2.08
CA TYR A 52 -11.42 -3.56 -0.92
C TYR A 52 -12.66 -4.39 -0.67
N LEU A 53 -12.48 -5.72 -0.71
CA LEU A 53 -13.53 -6.70 -0.51
C LEU A 53 -13.20 -7.54 0.72
N LYS A 54 -14.10 -7.56 1.70
CA LYS A 54 -13.99 -8.46 2.86
C LYS A 54 -14.71 -9.77 2.60
N PHE A 55 -14.02 -10.88 2.82
CA PHE A 55 -14.59 -12.23 2.86
C PHE A 55 -14.45 -12.80 4.27
N LYS A 56 -15.00 -13.99 4.53
CA LYS A 56 -15.03 -14.58 5.88
C LYS A 56 -13.65 -14.93 6.45
N GLU A 57 -12.67 -15.21 5.60
CA GLU A 57 -11.35 -15.73 5.99
C GLU A 57 -10.18 -14.92 5.41
N HIS A 58 -10.48 -13.98 4.51
CA HIS A 58 -9.50 -13.20 3.77
C HIS A 58 -10.11 -11.89 3.31
N GLU A 59 -9.25 -10.90 3.10
CA GLU A 59 -9.62 -9.62 2.53
C GLU A 59 -8.86 -9.46 1.21
N VAL A 60 -9.52 -8.91 0.20
CA VAL A 60 -8.92 -8.65 -1.11
C VAL A 60 -8.81 -7.15 -1.28
N PHE A 61 -7.58 -6.67 -1.45
CA PHE A 61 -7.31 -5.28 -1.81
C PHE A 61 -6.78 -5.24 -3.23
N SER A 62 -7.43 -4.49 -4.12
CA SER A 62 -7.09 -4.49 -5.54
C SER A 62 -6.99 -3.10 -6.13
N TYR A 63 -6.19 -2.99 -7.18
CA TYR A 63 -5.98 -1.78 -7.96
C TYR A 63 -6.27 -2.06 -9.44
N PHE A 64 -7.11 -1.23 -10.04
CA PHE A 64 -7.36 -1.22 -11.47
C PHE A 64 -6.38 -0.28 -12.18
N HIS A 65 -5.49 -0.88 -12.96
CA HIS A 65 -4.52 -0.15 -13.77
C HIS A 65 -5.02 -0.05 -15.21
N LYS A 66 -5.31 1.18 -15.64
CA LYS A 66 -5.78 1.47 -17.00
C LYS A 66 -4.60 1.60 -17.95
N PHE A 67 -4.63 0.89 -19.06
CA PHE A 67 -3.54 0.96 -20.04
C PHE A 67 -3.46 2.30 -20.75
N SER A 68 -2.23 2.67 -21.07
CA SER A 68 -1.90 3.83 -21.90
C SER A 68 -1.27 3.40 -23.24
N GLY A 69 -1.26 4.31 -24.22
CA GLY A 69 -0.61 4.11 -25.52
C GLY A 69 -1.11 2.90 -26.33
N LYS A 70 -0.18 2.16 -26.95
CA LYS A 70 -0.49 1.03 -27.85
C LYS A 70 -1.19 -0.15 -27.16
N LYS A 71 -1.02 -0.31 -25.84
CA LYS A 71 -1.62 -1.43 -25.08
C LYS A 71 -3.14 -1.26 -24.90
N LYS A 72 -3.63 -0.02 -24.87
CA LYS A 72 -5.07 0.32 -24.83
C LYS A 72 -5.85 -0.22 -26.03
N LEU A 73 -5.20 -0.44 -27.18
CA LEU A 73 -5.82 -1.01 -28.37
C LEU A 73 -6.14 -2.51 -28.23
N LYS A 74 -5.54 -3.19 -27.25
CA LYS A 74 -5.71 -4.64 -27.04
C LYS A 74 -6.57 -4.96 -25.82
N ALA A 75 -6.53 -4.11 -24.79
CA ALA A 75 -7.26 -4.31 -23.54
C ALA A 75 -7.48 -2.96 -22.83
N ASN A 76 -8.50 -2.90 -21.98
CA ASN A 76 -8.80 -1.71 -21.16
C ASN A 76 -7.76 -1.49 -20.05
N GLY A 77 -7.17 -2.56 -19.55
CA GLY A 77 -6.24 -2.55 -18.42
C GLY A 77 -6.17 -3.91 -17.74
N PHE A 78 -5.70 -3.93 -16.50
CA PHE A 78 -5.76 -5.10 -15.63
C PHE A 78 -6.11 -4.71 -14.19
N ILE A 79 -6.62 -5.67 -13.44
CA ILE A 79 -6.82 -5.60 -11.99
C ILE A 79 -5.68 -6.39 -11.33
N LEU A 80 -4.87 -5.71 -10.52
CA LEU A 80 -3.88 -6.34 -9.65
C LEU A 80 -4.47 -6.42 -8.24
N GLY A 81 -4.59 -7.63 -7.70
CA GLY A 81 -5.13 -7.86 -6.37
C GLY A 81 -4.11 -8.45 -5.41
N LEU A 82 -4.22 -8.08 -4.14
CA LEU A 82 -3.56 -8.66 -3.00
C LEU A 82 -4.57 -9.43 -2.17
N VAL A 83 -4.18 -10.59 -1.69
CA VAL A 83 -4.94 -11.37 -0.72
C VAL A 83 -4.30 -11.17 0.64
N LEU A 84 -5.06 -10.59 1.55
CA LEU A 84 -4.67 -10.22 2.89
C LEU A 84 -5.35 -11.15 3.90
N LYS A 85 -4.65 -11.44 5.00
CA LYS A 85 -5.27 -12.02 6.20
C LYS A 85 -6.04 -10.93 6.96
N ASP A 86 -7.19 -11.28 7.54
CA ASP A 86 -7.96 -10.39 8.42
C ASP A 86 -7.02 -9.70 9.43
N SER A 87 -7.07 -8.36 9.44
CA SER A 87 -6.31 -7.40 10.28
C SER A 87 -5.29 -6.50 9.55
N GLU A 88 -5.07 -6.64 8.24
CA GLU A 88 -4.18 -5.72 7.52
C GLU A 88 -4.91 -4.45 7.07
N GLU A 89 -4.22 -3.31 7.17
CA GLU A 89 -4.72 -2.03 6.67
C GLU A 89 -4.41 -1.93 5.16
N PRO A 90 -5.42 -2.00 4.26
CA PRO A 90 -5.21 -1.95 2.82
C PRO A 90 -4.49 -0.67 2.35
N GLU A 91 -4.66 0.44 3.08
CA GLU A 91 -4.01 1.73 2.88
C GLU A 91 -2.49 1.60 2.75
N LYS A 92 -1.88 0.68 3.51
CA LYS A 92 -0.42 0.46 3.49
C LYS A 92 0.09 0.03 2.13
N TYR A 93 -0.75 -0.63 1.33
CA TYR A 93 -0.35 -1.23 0.07
C TYR A 93 -0.69 -0.37 -1.15
N SER A 94 -1.38 0.76 -1.00
CA SER A 94 -1.89 1.54 -2.15
C SER A 94 -0.80 1.99 -3.10
N ASP A 95 0.29 2.54 -2.54
CA ASP A 95 1.42 3.07 -3.33
C ASP A 95 2.20 1.90 -3.98
N SER A 96 2.48 0.83 -3.24
CA SER A 96 3.16 -0.35 -3.77
C SER A 96 2.35 -1.11 -4.81
N LEU A 97 1.02 -1.18 -4.68
CA LEU A 97 0.13 -1.74 -5.70
C LEU A 97 0.20 -0.94 -7.00
N ASN A 98 0.25 0.39 -6.89
CA ASN A 98 0.39 1.26 -8.04
C ASN A 98 1.74 1.05 -8.74
N ASP A 99 2.83 1.02 -7.98
CA ASP A 99 4.17 0.84 -8.54
C ASP A 99 4.41 -0.58 -9.08
N ALA A 100 3.82 -1.60 -8.43
CA ALA A 100 3.77 -2.95 -8.97
C ALA A 100 2.99 -3.00 -10.29
N ALA A 101 1.86 -2.28 -10.38
CA ALA A 101 1.08 -2.20 -11.60
C ALA A 101 1.85 -1.52 -12.74
N LYS A 102 2.55 -0.40 -12.47
CA LYS A 102 3.44 0.21 -13.48
C LYS A 102 4.51 -0.77 -13.96
N SER A 103 5.15 -1.47 -13.03
CA SER A 103 6.18 -2.49 -13.34
C SER A 103 5.61 -3.64 -14.19
N LEU A 104 4.38 -4.08 -13.92
CA LEU A 104 3.69 -5.09 -14.74
C LEU A 104 3.31 -4.55 -16.12
N GLU A 105 2.89 -3.29 -16.22
CA GLU A 105 2.59 -2.68 -17.53
C GLU A 105 3.83 -2.61 -18.41
N GLU A 106 5.06 -2.59 -17.90
CA GLU A 106 6.27 -2.62 -18.74
C GLU A 106 6.47 -3.97 -19.47
N LEU A 107 5.89 -5.06 -18.94
CA LEU A 107 6.05 -6.42 -19.49
C LEU A 107 5.29 -6.63 -20.81
N GLU A 108 5.68 -7.67 -21.57
CA GLU A 108 4.96 -8.12 -22.77
C GLU A 108 3.73 -9.00 -22.42
N LEU A 109 2.79 -8.44 -21.65
CA LEU A 109 1.61 -9.12 -21.08
C LEU A 109 0.77 -9.97 -22.07
N PHE A 110 0.78 -9.61 -23.35
CA PHE A 110 -0.04 -10.29 -24.38
C PHE A 110 0.67 -11.45 -25.08
N LYS A 111 1.99 -11.59 -24.92
CA LYS A 111 2.79 -12.65 -25.56
C LYS A 111 3.34 -13.66 -24.56
N MET A 112 3.43 -13.25 -23.30
CA MET A 112 3.95 -14.07 -22.21
C MET A 112 3.00 -15.22 -21.90
N SER A 113 3.57 -16.40 -21.61
CA SER A 113 2.80 -17.53 -21.07
C SER A 113 2.42 -17.28 -19.60
N GLU A 114 1.40 -18.00 -19.12
CA GLU A 114 0.96 -17.90 -17.72
C GLU A 114 2.10 -18.20 -16.73
N LYS A 115 2.90 -19.26 -16.97
CA LYS A 115 4.04 -19.62 -16.11
C LYS A 115 5.12 -18.54 -16.05
N GLU A 116 5.42 -17.91 -17.19
CA GLU A 116 6.38 -16.81 -17.24
C GLU A 116 5.85 -15.58 -16.50
N PHE A 117 4.55 -15.30 -16.67
CA PHE A 117 3.90 -14.20 -15.98
C PHE A 117 3.88 -14.42 -14.46
N GLU A 118 3.55 -15.62 -13.99
CA GLU A 118 3.57 -15.96 -12.56
C GLU A 118 4.97 -15.80 -11.94
N LYS A 119 6.03 -16.09 -12.70
CA LYS A 119 7.41 -15.87 -12.25
C LYS A 119 7.72 -14.38 -12.08
N GLU A 120 7.30 -13.54 -13.02
CA GLU A 120 7.45 -12.08 -12.91
C GLU A 120 6.56 -11.48 -11.83
N LEU A 121 5.32 -11.96 -11.70
CA LEU A 121 4.39 -11.56 -10.63
C LEU A 121 4.98 -11.90 -9.27
N LYS A 122 5.53 -13.12 -9.09
CA LYS A 122 6.26 -13.51 -7.89
C LYS A 122 7.42 -12.56 -7.62
N ARG A 123 8.24 -12.23 -8.62
CA ARG A 123 9.37 -11.30 -8.45
C ARG A 123 8.92 -9.92 -8.01
N ILE A 124 7.87 -9.37 -8.62
CA ILE A 124 7.30 -8.06 -8.25
C ILE A 124 6.68 -8.13 -6.86
N PHE A 125 6.00 -9.22 -6.55
CA PHE A 125 5.46 -9.46 -5.22
C PHE A 125 6.55 -9.46 -4.16
N GLU A 126 7.62 -10.24 -4.31
CA GLU A 126 8.72 -10.34 -3.35
C GLU A 126 9.53 -9.02 -3.23
N LYS A 127 9.62 -8.23 -4.31
CA LYS A 127 10.44 -7.00 -4.34
C LYS A 127 9.70 -5.71 -3.99
N VAL A 128 8.41 -5.61 -4.32
CA VAL A 128 7.65 -4.35 -4.24
C VAL A 128 6.51 -4.45 -3.23
N LEU A 129 5.84 -5.61 -3.18
CA LEU A 129 4.65 -5.80 -2.35
C LEU A 129 4.99 -6.42 -0.98
N GLU A 130 5.99 -7.29 -0.93
CA GLU A 130 6.40 -8.03 0.25
C GLU A 130 7.24 -7.24 1.26
N PRO A 131 8.15 -6.31 0.91
CA PRO A 131 8.92 -5.55 1.90
C PRO A 131 8.06 -4.78 2.91
N LEU A 132 6.87 -4.35 2.51
CA LEU A 132 5.89 -3.76 3.44
C LEU A 132 5.24 -4.81 4.36
N SER A 133 5.19 -6.08 3.93
CA SER A 133 4.63 -7.21 4.67
C SER A 133 5.66 -8.04 5.46
N SER A 134 6.98 -7.80 5.31
CA SER A 134 8.04 -8.57 5.98
C SER A 134 8.23 -8.16 7.44
N LEU A 135 7.12 -8.14 8.20
CA LEU A 135 7.13 -8.15 9.66
C LEU A 135 8.05 -9.25 10.20
N SER A 136 8.21 -10.37 9.48
CA SER A 136 8.92 -11.55 9.97
C SER A 136 10.40 -11.30 10.23
N GLU A 137 11.06 -10.39 9.50
CA GLU A 137 12.46 -10.07 9.78
C GLU A 137 12.59 -9.06 10.93
N LEU A 138 11.72 -8.05 10.97
CA LEU A 138 11.70 -7.02 12.01
C LEU A 138 11.29 -7.58 13.38
N THR A 139 10.39 -8.56 13.41
CA THR A 139 9.82 -9.11 14.65
C THR A 139 10.52 -10.39 15.13
N ASN A 140 11.52 -10.89 14.40
CA ASN A 140 12.28 -12.08 14.77
C ASN A 140 13.70 -11.71 15.21
N SER A 141 13.94 -11.75 16.53
CA SER A 141 15.22 -11.44 17.14
C SER A 141 16.36 -12.32 16.62
N GLU A 142 16.12 -13.59 16.29
CA GLU A 142 17.15 -14.49 15.76
C GLU A 142 17.62 -14.09 14.35
N ILE A 143 16.73 -13.56 13.52
CA ILE A 143 17.10 -13.05 12.20
C ILE A 143 17.94 -11.78 12.35
N LEU A 144 17.53 -10.88 13.25
CA LEU A 144 18.28 -9.66 13.56
C LEU A 144 19.68 -9.99 14.09
N LYS A 145 19.76 -10.91 15.04
CA LYS A 145 21.03 -11.43 15.59
C LYS A 145 21.95 -11.94 14.50
N LYS A 146 21.44 -12.79 13.59
CA LYS A 146 22.23 -13.30 12.46
C LYS A 146 22.75 -12.19 11.55
N LYS A 147 21.97 -11.14 11.29
CA LYS A 147 22.42 -10.00 10.47
C LYS A 147 23.51 -9.18 11.16
N ILE A 148 23.39 -8.95 12.47
CA ILE A 148 24.42 -8.24 13.23
C ILE A 148 25.70 -9.08 13.29
N ILE A 149 25.60 -10.40 13.48
CA ILE A 149 26.75 -11.32 13.43
C ILE A 149 27.44 -11.28 12.06
N ASN A 150 26.67 -11.28 10.96
CA ASN A 150 27.27 -11.21 9.62
C ASN A 150 28.00 -9.89 9.39
N ARG A 151 27.39 -8.75 9.77
CA ARG A 151 28.06 -7.45 9.73
C ARG A 151 29.33 -7.43 10.60
N THR A 152 29.27 -8.04 11.77
CA THR A 152 30.41 -8.17 12.69
C THR A 152 31.55 -8.95 12.01
N LYS A 153 31.25 -10.08 11.36
CA LYS A 153 32.24 -10.86 10.61
C LYS A 153 32.89 -10.06 9.48
N ASP A 154 32.10 -9.30 8.73
CA ASP A 154 32.61 -8.45 7.66
C ASP A 154 33.59 -7.39 8.23
N LEU A 155 33.28 -6.83 9.39
CA LEU A 155 34.10 -5.83 10.07
C LEU A 155 35.40 -6.40 10.67
N LEU A 156 35.41 -7.65 11.13
CA LEU A 156 36.61 -8.33 11.67
C LEU A 156 37.74 -8.44 10.64
N SER A 157 37.41 -8.54 9.36
CA SER A 157 38.38 -8.57 8.25
C SER A 157 39.04 -7.21 7.95
N GLY A 158 38.57 -6.13 8.58
CA GLY A 158 39.03 -4.76 8.37
C GLY A 158 40.23 -4.33 9.22
N GLY A 159 40.61 -3.05 9.06
CA GLY A 159 41.63 -2.39 9.89
C GLY A 159 41.15 -2.10 11.32
N THR A 160 42.02 -1.51 12.15
CA THR A 160 41.84 -1.34 13.60
C THR A 160 40.47 -0.78 14.00
N LYS A 161 40.03 0.32 13.38
CA LYS A 161 38.71 0.94 13.64
C LYS A 161 37.52 0.03 13.34
N LYS A 162 37.63 -0.84 12.33
CA LYS A 162 36.55 -1.80 12.00
C LYS A 162 36.50 -2.94 13.01
N ARG A 163 37.65 -3.35 13.55
CA ARG A 163 37.71 -4.37 14.61
C ARG A 163 37.16 -3.87 15.94
N GLU A 164 37.44 -2.62 16.31
CA GLU A 164 36.82 -1.97 17.47
C GLU A 164 35.29 -1.97 17.35
N LEU A 165 34.75 -1.54 16.20
CA LEU A 165 33.32 -1.58 15.93
C LEU A 165 32.75 -3.01 15.94
N ALA A 166 33.50 -4.00 15.44
CA ALA A 166 33.07 -5.40 15.49
C ALA A 166 32.95 -5.89 16.94
N GLN A 167 33.86 -5.48 17.82
CA GLN A 167 33.87 -5.86 19.22
C GLN A 167 32.69 -5.22 19.98
N GLU A 168 32.43 -3.93 19.72
CA GLU A 168 31.25 -3.22 20.24
C GLU A 168 29.94 -3.89 19.79
N LEU A 169 29.84 -4.32 18.53
CA LEU A 169 28.65 -5.02 18.04
C LEU A 169 28.43 -6.38 18.72
N LEU A 170 29.49 -7.08 19.13
CA LEU A 170 29.37 -8.33 19.88
C LEU A 170 28.84 -8.08 21.29
N GLU A 171 29.38 -7.08 22.00
CA GLU A 171 28.90 -6.69 23.33
C GLU A 171 27.41 -6.32 23.28
N ARG A 172 26.99 -5.55 22.27
CA ARG A 172 25.58 -5.17 22.11
C ARG A 172 24.67 -6.34 21.73
N ILE A 173 25.19 -7.40 21.08
CA ILE A 173 24.44 -8.64 20.89
C ILE A 173 24.24 -9.35 22.24
N GLU A 174 25.29 -9.41 23.08
CA GLU A 174 25.23 -10.01 24.42
C GLU A 174 24.26 -9.27 25.35
N ASP A 175 24.17 -7.95 25.21
CA ASP A 175 23.19 -7.09 25.89
C ASP A 175 21.76 -7.21 25.34
N ASN A 176 21.52 -8.15 24.42
CA ASN A 176 20.22 -8.44 23.81
C ASN A 176 19.57 -7.23 23.11
N GLU A 177 20.36 -6.29 22.60
CA GLU A 177 19.79 -5.10 21.94
C GLU A 177 19.07 -5.42 20.62
N HIS A 178 19.43 -6.54 20.00
CA HIS A 178 18.72 -7.09 18.85
C HIS A 178 17.27 -7.50 19.19
N GLU A 179 16.99 -7.87 20.44
CA GLU A 179 15.62 -8.13 20.91
C GLU A 179 14.81 -6.84 21.06
N LYS A 180 15.46 -5.74 21.48
CA LYS A 180 14.82 -4.42 21.61
C LYS A 180 14.31 -3.89 20.26
N ILE A 181 15.06 -4.09 19.17
CA ILE A 181 14.59 -3.76 17.81
C ILE A 181 13.28 -4.52 17.50
N SER A 182 13.23 -5.82 17.82
CA SER A 182 12.04 -6.64 17.62
C SER A 182 10.87 -6.19 18.49
N GLU A 183 11.13 -5.89 19.76
CA GLU A 183 10.13 -5.40 20.70
C GLU A 183 9.53 -4.07 20.24
N TYR A 184 10.36 -3.08 19.90
CA TYR A 184 9.90 -1.80 19.39
C TYR A 184 9.13 -1.95 18.08
N SER A 185 9.59 -2.82 17.17
CA SER A 185 8.86 -3.10 15.93
C SER A 185 7.47 -3.68 16.22
N LYS A 186 7.35 -4.68 17.12
CA LYS A 186 6.05 -5.26 17.52
C LYS A 186 5.14 -4.23 18.19
N ASN A 187 5.69 -3.40 19.06
CA ASN A 187 4.94 -2.34 19.74
C ASN A 187 4.45 -1.26 18.78
N GLY A 188 5.28 -0.91 17.77
CA GLY A 188 4.91 0.00 16.69
C GLY A 188 3.75 -0.54 15.86
N GLU A 189 3.81 -1.81 15.47
CA GLU A 189 2.72 -2.46 14.72
C GLU A 189 1.43 -2.54 15.51
N LYS A 190 1.51 -2.96 16.78
CA LYS A 190 0.34 -2.96 17.66
C LYS A 190 -0.26 -1.56 17.83
N ALA A 191 0.57 -0.53 17.86
CA ALA A 191 0.08 0.85 17.90
C ALA A 191 -0.60 1.26 16.58
N LEU A 192 -0.07 0.84 15.42
CA LEU A 192 -0.73 1.04 14.12
C LEU A 192 -2.10 0.36 14.07
N GLU A 193 -2.20 -0.91 14.49
CA GLU A 193 -3.47 -1.65 14.53
C GLU A 193 -4.53 -0.95 15.39
N ASN A 194 -4.08 -0.28 16.47
CA ASN A 194 -4.94 0.51 17.35
C ASN A 194 -5.14 1.96 16.88
N ARG A 195 -4.63 2.33 15.70
CA ARG A 195 -4.64 3.68 15.12
C ARG A 195 -3.98 4.74 16.01
N ASP A 196 -3.09 4.33 16.92
CA ASP A 196 -2.27 5.21 17.74
C ASP A 196 -0.99 5.57 16.98
N TYR A 197 -1.14 6.40 15.94
CA TYR A 197 -0.06 6.75 15.03
C TYR A 197 1.13 7.44 15.73
N LYS A 198 0.86 8.27 16.76
CA LYS A 198 1.93 8.92 17.54
C LYS A 198 2.80 7.90 18.27
N LYS A 199 2.16 6.91 18.90
CA LYS A 199 2.88 5.83 19.58
C LYS A 199 3.56 4.90 18.58
N ALA A 200 2.97 4.65 17.42
CA ALA A 200 3.58 3.88 16.36
C ALA A 200 4.89 4.53 15.87
N ILE A 201 4.84 5.82 15.52
CA ILE A 201 6.01 6.62 15.11
C ILE A 201 7.12 6.51 16.16
N LYS A 202 6.81 6.78 17.43
CA LYS A 202 7.79 6.74 18.51
C LYS A 202 8.48 5.38 18.67
N ASN A 203 7.74 4.29 18.49
CA ASN A 203 8.33 2.95 18.58
C ASN A 203 9.19 2.62 17.35
N PHE A 204 8.72 2.94 16.14
CA PHE A 204 9.51 2.71 14.94
C PHE A 204 10.77 3.58 14.90
N GLU A 205 10.72 4.84 15.34
CA GLU A 205 11.92 5.69 15.44
C GLU A 205 12.97 5.10 16.39
N LYS A 206 12.56 4.57 17.54
CA LYS A 206 13.48 3.84 18.44
C LYS A 206 14.08 2.60 17.80
N ALA A 207 13.29 1.86 17.03
CA ALA A 207 13.78 0.70 16.27
C ALA A 207 14.76 1.13 15.16
N ILE A 208 14.50 2.26 14.50
CA ILE A 208 15.39 2.85 13.49
C ILE A 208 16.74 3.17 14.11
N ASP A 209 16.75 3.93 15.20
CA ASP A 209 17.99 4.35 15.87
C ASP A 209 18.88 3.14 16.20
N LEU A 210 18.31 2.12 16.85
CA LEU A 210 19.01 0.88 17.15
C LEU A 210 19.43 0.11 15.88
N SER A 211 18.59 0.06 14.85
CA SER A 211 18.92 -0.65 13.60
C SER A 211 20.06 0.02 12.83
N VAL A 212 20.16 1.35 12.87
CA VAL A 212 21.24 2.11 12.25
C VAL A 212 22.57 1.78 12.92
N GLU A 213 22.57 1.73 14.24
CA GLU A 213 23.77 1.43 15.00
C GLU A 213 24.20 -0.04 14.82
N LEU A 214 23.26 -0.99 14.91
CA LEU A 214 23.55 -2.43 14.89
C LEU A 214 23.69 -3.04 13.50
N ILE A 215 22.92 -2.57 12.51
CA ILE A 215 22.86 -3.17 11.16
C ILE A 215 23.29 -2.19 10.06
N GLY A 216 23.09 -0.89 10.27
CA GLY A 216 23.49 0.17 9.35
C GLY A 216 22.34 0.73 8.50
N LYS A 217 22.50 1.98 8.05
CA LYS A 217 21.49 2.75 7.26
C LYS A 217 21.18 2.16 5.88
N ASN A 218 22.08 1.36 5.32
CA ASN A 218 21.88 0.72 4.02
C ASN A 218 21.12 -0.62 4.13
N SER A 219 20.70 -1.01 5.34
CA SER A 219 19.99 -2.27 5.54
C SER A 219 18.52 -2.16 5.07
N LYS A 220 17.99 -3.27 4.53
CA LYS A 220 16.57 -3.38 4.19
C LYS A 220 15.66 -3.09 5.40
N ILE A 221 16.09 -3.51 6.59
CA ILE A 221 15.40 -3.26 7.88
C ILE A 221 15.23 -1.77 8.15
N TYR A 222 16.29 -0.99 7.96
CA TYR A 222 16.22 0.46 8.13
C TYR A 222 15.20 1.09 7.18
N GLN A 223 15.22 0.71 5.89
CA GLN A 223 14.28 1.24 4.90
C GLN A 223 12.83 0.86 5.24
N GLU A 224 12.60 -0.41 5.62
CA GLU A 224 11.28 -0.91 6.01
C GLU A 224 10.72 -0.20 7.27
N LEU A 225 11.56 0.16 8.23
CA LEU A 225 11.15 0.93 9.41
C LEU A 225 10.87 2.40 9.07
N LEU A 226 11.68 2.99 8.18
CA LEU A 226 11.47 4.35 7.70
C LEU A 226 10.14 4.48 6.96
N GLU A 227 9.83 3.54 6.06
CA GLU A 227 8.55 3.47 5.35
C GLU A 227 7.36 3.41 6.32
N ARG A 228 7.47 2.66 7.43
CA ARG A 228 6.44 2.59 8.48
C ARG A 228 6.26 3.91 9.21
N VAL A 229 7.35 4.62 9.51
CA VAL A 229 7.29 5.96 10.10
C VAL A 229 6.59 6.93 9.15
N GLU A 230 6.98 6.94 7.88
CA GLU A 230 6.39 7.82 6.87
C GLU A 230 4.90 7.52 6.66
N PHE A 231 4.51 6.24 6.61
CA PHE A 231 3.11 5.83 6.60
C PHE A 231 2.35 6.37 7.81
N ALA A 232 2.90 6.15 9.02
CA ALA A 232 2.28 6.57 10.27
C ALA A 232 2.15 8.11 10.38
N LYS A 233 3.03 8.88 9.71
CA LYS A 233 2.93 10.34 9.61
C LYS A 233 1.91 10.78 8.55
N LYS A 234 1.90 10.11 7.40
CA LYS A 234 1.08 10.45 6.23
C LYS A 234 -0.41 10.26 6.51
N VAL A 235 -0.81 9.17 7.17
CA VAL A 235 -2.24 8.86 7.38
C VAL A 235 -2.97 9.92 8.24
N PRO A 236 -2.47 10.34 9.42
CA PRO A 236 -3.07 11.43 10.17
C PRO A 236 -3.08 12.74 9.40
N SER A 237 -1.96 13.11 8.77
CA SER A 237 -1.83 14.36 8.03
C SER A 237 -2.84 14.46 6.87
N LEU A 238 -2.98 13.39 6.07
CA LEU A 238 -4.00 13.33 5.02
C LEU A 238 -5.43 13.36 5.57
N THR A 239 -5.64 12.78 6.75
CA THR A 239 -6.95 12.78 7.43
C THR A 239 -7.32 14.19 7.89
N GLU A 240 -6.37 14.91 8.49
CA GLU A 240 -6.52 16.31 8.91
C GLU A 240 -6.76 17.22 7.70
N GLU A 241 -5.91 17.14 6.67
CA GLU A 241 -6.07 17.94 5.43
C GLU A 241 -7.45 17.72 4.80
N ARG A 242 -7.90 16.47 4.71
CA ARG A 242 -9.23 16.15 4.18
C ARG A 242 -10.34 16.76 5.02
N ASN A 243 -10.23 16.71 6.35
CA ASN A 243 -11.25 17.25 7.24
C ASN A 243 -11.35 18.79 7.11
N GLU A 244 -10.22 19.48 7.04
CA GLU A 244 -10.15 20.92 6.79
C GLU A 244 -10.81 21.29 5.44
N ILE A 245 -10.43 20.60 4.36
CA ILE A 245 -11.04 20.81 3.03
C ILE A 245 -12.56 20.59 3.05
N ALA A 246 -13.03 19.60 3.82
CA ALA A 246 -14.45 19.31 3.95
C ALA A 246 -15.22 20.36 4.80
N GLU A 247 -14.55 21.02 5.76
CA GLU A 247 -15.09 22.20 6.45
C GLU A 247 -15.14 23.40 5.51
N ASP A 248 -14.05 23.70 4.79
CA ASP A 248 -13.99 24.78 3.80
C ASP A 248 -15.07 24.63 2.72
N ALA A 249 -15.32 23.39 2.28
CA ALA A 249 -16.39 23.09 1.33
C ALA A 249 -17.77 23.44 1.89
N ARG A 250 -18.01 23.17 3.17
CA ARG A 250 -19.27 23.53 3.87
C ARG A 250 -19.40 25.04 4.04
N GLU A 251 -18.32 25.74 4.35
CA GLU A 251 -18.32 27.19 4.43
C GLU A 251 -18.57 27.84 3.06
N ALA A 252 -17.93 27.35 2.01
CA ALA A 252 -18.17 27.79 0.65
C ALA A 252 -19.65 27.61 0.24
N LEU A 253 -20.29 26.50 0.63
CA LEU A 253 -21.72 26.30 0.41
C LEU A 253 -22.59 27.32 1.16
N LYS A 254 -22.29 27.61 2.43
CA LYS A 254 -23.02 28.61 3.22
C LYS A 254 -22.95 30.01 2.60
N ASN A 255 -21.83 30.31 1.94
CA ASN A 255 -21.58 31.57 1.26
C ASN A 255 -21.97 31.54 -0.23
N GLU A 256 -22.76 30.56 -0.67
CA GLU A 256 -23.24 30.41 -2.06
C GLU A 256 -22.13 30.29 -3.12
N LYS A 257 -20.91 29.94 -2.72
CA LYS A 257 -19.76 29.72 -3.61
C LYS A 257 -19.76 28.28 -4.15
N PHE A 258 -20.77 27.92 -4.94
CA PHE A 258 -21.01 26.53 -5.38
C PHE A 258 -19.86 25.91 -6.18
N HIS A 259 -19.21 26.66 -7.08
CA HIS A 259 -18.07 26.15 -7.85
C HIS A 259 -16.85 25.85 -6.96
N GLN A 260 -16.60 26.71 -5.95
CA GLN A 260 -15.53 26.49 -4.98
C GLN A 260 -15.82 25.27 -4.12
N ALA A 261 -17.06 25.14 -3.61
CA ALA A 261 -17.49 23.96 -2.86
C ALA A 261 -17.35 22.67 -3.68
N TYR A 262 -17.64 22.71 -4.99
CA TYR A 262 -17.43 21.59 -5.91
C TYR A 262 -15.96 21.14 -5.93
N LEU A 263 -15.02 22.07 -6.16
CA LEU A 263 -13.59 21.74 -6.23
C LEU A 263 -13.08 21.18 -4.90
N LEU A 264 -13.54 21.73 -3.77
CA LEU A 264 -13.15 21.28 -2.45
C LEU A 264 -13.69 19.87 -2.14
N TYR A 265 -14.96 19.58 -2.43
CA TYR A 265 -15.47 18.21 -2.27
C TYR A 265 -14.81 17.20 -3.21
N LEU A 266 -14.44 17.61 -4.43
CA LEU A 266 -13.66 16.76 -5.33
C LEU A 266 -12.29 16.42 -4.72
N LYS A 267 -11.59 17.41 -4.14
CA LYS A 267 -10.31 17.20 -3.45
C LYS A 267 -10.48 16.32 -2.21
N ALA A 268 -11.54 16.50 -1.42
CA ALA A 268 -11.86 15.66 -0.26
C ALA A 268 -12.14 14.20 -0.64
N SER A 269 -12.85 13.96 -1.76
CA SER A 269 -13.05 12.62 -2.32
C SER A 269 -11.71 11.99 -2.72
N GLN A 270 -10.84 12.72 -3.43
CA GLN A 270 -9.51 12.22 -3.82
C GLN A 270 -8.64 11.82 -2.62
N LEU A 271 -8.64 12.64 -1.55
CA LEU A 271 -7.93 12.31 -0.32
C LEU A 271 -8.54 11.08 0.38
N SER A 272 -9.86 10.96 0.40
CA SER A 272 -10.55 9.79 0.96
C SER A 272 -10.24 8.50 0.20
N ASN A 273 -10.12 8.59 -1.12
CA ASN A 273 -9.71 7.47 -1.97
C ASN A 273 -8.26 7.03 -1.67
N LYS A 274 -7.33 8.00 -1.48
CA LYS A 274 -5.95 7.69 -1.06
C LYS A 274 -5.89 7.04 0.32
N LEU A 275 -6.79 7.44 1.22
CA LEU A 275 -6.96 6.86 2.54
C LEU A 275 -7.77 5.56 2.52
N VAL A 276 -8.21 5.07 1.36
CA VAL A 276 -9.04 3.84 1.21
C VAL A 276 -10.34 3.91 2.06
N GLN A 277 -10.83 5.11 2.34
CA GLN A 277 -12.07 5.35 3.06
C GLN A 277 -13.22 5.54 2.07
N PHE A 278 -13.63 4.44 1.44
CA PHE A 278 -14.57 4.46 0.32
C PHE A 278 -15.94 5.06 0.65
N ASP A 279 -16.44 4.90 1.88
CA ASP A 279 -17.70 5.52 2.29
C ASP A 279 -17.60 7.06 2.25
N LYS A 280 -16.47 7.60 2.70
CA LYS A 280 -16.18 9.04 2.68
C LYS A 280 -15.87 9.54 1.28
N GLU A 281 -15.15 8.75 0.50
CA GLU A 281 -14.92 9.00 -0.93
C GLU A 281 -16.25 9.17 -1.66
N GLU A 282 -17.16 8.20 -1.52
CA GLU A 282 -18.46 8.22 -2.18
C GLU A 282 -19.32 9.39 -1.73
N GLU A 283 -19.37 9.66 -0.41
CA GLU A 283 -20.07 10.81 0.15
C GLU A 283 -19.62 12.13 -0.52
N TYR A 284 -18.31 12.39 -0.55
CA TYR A 284 -17.77 13.62 -1.10
C TYR A 284 -17.89 13.67 -2.64
N ARG A 285 -17.74 12.54 -3.33
CA ARG A 285 -17.91 12.46 -4.78
C ARG A 285 -19.35 12.78 -5.20
N LEU A 286 -20.34 12.29 -4.46
CA LEU A 286 -21.76 12.59 -4.70
C LEU A 286 -22.07 14.07 -4.47
N LYS A 287 -21.54 14.65 -3.38
CA LYS A 287 -21.65 16.10 -3.12
C LYS A 287 -21.04 16.94 -4.24
N ALA A 288 -19.84 16.59 -4.69
CA ALA A 288 -19.18 17.27 -5.81
C ALA A 288 -20.01 17.15 -7.11
N LYS A 289 -20.53 15.96 -7.41
CA LYS A 289 -21.36 15.74 -8.59
C LYS A 289 -22.62 16.62 -8.59
N ALA A 290 -23.35 16.66 -7.47
CA ALA A 290 -24.55 17.48 -7.35
C ALA A 290 -24.27 18.98 -7.59
N LEU A 291 -23.14 19.50 -7.07
CA LEU A 291 -22.74 20.90 -7.26
C LEU A 291 -22.32 21.21 -8.70
N ASN A 292 -21.65 20.27 -9.36
CA ASN A 292 -21.30 20.42 -10.77
C ASN A 292 -22.55 20.43 -11.66
N ASP A 293 -23.52 19.57 -11.37
CA ASP A 293 -24.79 19.52 -12.11
C ASP A 293 -25.59 20.82 -11.90
N PHE A 294 -25.59 21.38 -10.68
CA PHE A 294 -26.18 22.70 -10.40
C PHE A 294 -25.51 23.82 -11.20
N ALA A 295 -24.17 23.86 -11.23
CA ALA A 295 -23.41 24.87 -11.98
C ALA A 295 -23.68 24.82 -13.49
N LYS A 296 -23.82 23.62 -14.06
CA LYS A 296 -24.18 23.44 -15.48
C LYS A 296 -25.59 23.91 -15.81
N ILE A 297 -26.54 23.69 -14.89
CA ILE A 297 -27.92 24.16 -15.05
C ILE A 297 -27.93 25.69 -15.01
N GLU A 298 -27.24 26.33 -14.05
CA GLU A 298 -27.12 27.79 -13.99
C GLU A 298 -26.51 28.40 -15.26
N GLN A 299 -25.44 27.79 -15.82
CA GLN A 299 -24.83 28.26 -17.06
C GLN A 299 -25.82 28.21 -18.23
N LYS A 300 -26.57 27.11 -18.38
CA LYS A 300 -27.61 26.99 -19.41
C LYS A 300 -28.73 28.03 -19.25
N PHE A 301 -29.12 28.35 -18.02
CA PHE A 301 -30.11 29.40 -17.75
C PHE A 301 -29.58 30.81 -18.02
N LYS A 302 -28.26 31.04 -17.89
CA LYS A 302 -27.61 32.32 -18.21
C LYS A 302 -27.36 32.52 -19.70
N GLU A 303 -27.07 31.46 -20.44
CA GLU A 303 -26.86 31.51 -21.91
C GLU A 303 -28.18 31.49 -22.71
N GLY A 304 -29.29 31.08 -22.09
CA GLY A 304 -30.63 31.07 -22.68
C GLY A 304 -31.45 32.35 -22.46
N LYS A 305 -30.84 33.43 -21.94
CA LYS A 305 -31.40 34.79 -21.85
C LYS A 305 -30.70 35.70 -22.84
#